data_AF-A0A537IDQ0-F1
#
_entry.id   AF-A0A537IDQ0-F1
#
_cell.length_a   1.000
_cell.length_b   1.000
_cell.length_c   1.000
_cell.angle_alpha   90.00
_cell.angle_beta   90.00
_cell.angle_gamma   90.00
#
_symmetry.space_group_name_H-M   'P 1'
#
loop_
_entity.id
_entity.type
_entity.pdbx_description
1 polymer ?
#
loop_
_entity_poly.entity_id
_entity_poly.type
_entity_poly.pdbx_seq_one_letter_code
_entity_poly.pdbx_strand_id
1 'polypeptide(L)'
;MAAPAPKAKSRKKLVLAIIAIAVIAIVATPVALAGSYRVPLEIMSFNDTTGTTTTSNITLTSQVVTAWEYYFSIRTQGMVRTSDSSVSSNGGTTNITLTMTLTNPSNQTIDLGRTNISGGIGSRTHTIYLSVDQGVRANGSYRLDLVFTANVVLLGGVVETTFSTTLHSNFTLSGF
;
A
#
# COMPACT_ATOMS: atom_id res chain seq x y z
N MET A 1 -30.80 57.18 41.21
CA MET A 1 -30.34 56.42 40.02
C MET A 1 -30.08 54.99 40.44
N ALA A 2 -30.83 54.02 39.92
CA ALA A 2 -30.61 52.60 40.20
C ALA A 2 -29.54 52.04 39.26
N ALA A 3 -28.55 51.32 39.80
CA ALA A 3 -27.51 50.66 39.03
C ALA A 3 -28.11 49.49 38.21
N PRO A 4 -27.70 49.29 36.94
CA PRO A 4 -28.26 48.24 36.11
C PRO A 4 -27.83 46.85 36.63
N ALA A 5 -28.81 45.95 36.76
CA ALA A 5 -28.59 44.59 37.22
C ALA A 5 -27.65 43.82 36.27
N PRO A 6 -26.73 42.99 36.80
CA PRO A 6 -25.78 42.26 35.98
C PRO A 6 -26.52 41.23 35.11
N LYS A 7 -26.32 41.30 33.78
CA LYS A 7 -26.90 40.34 32.84
C LYS A 7 -26.37 38.94 33.14
N ALA A 8 -27.23 38.06 33.63
CA ALA A 8 -26.90 36.66 33.86
C ALA A 8 -26.46 36.01 32.54
N LYS A 9 -25.18 35.61 32.45
CA LYS A 9 -24.67 34.88 31.29
C LYS A 9 -25.46 33.58 31.16
N SER A 10 -26.14 33.41 30.03
CA SER A 10 -26.94 32.23 29.72
C SER A 10 -26.07 30.97 29.77
N ARG A 11 -26.28 30.14 30.80
CA ARG A 11 -25.59 28.84 30.96
C ARG A 11 -25.76 27.95 29.72
N LYS A 12 -26.88 28.09 28.98
CA LYS A 12 -27.11 27.38 27.71
C LYS A 12 -26.07 27.73 26.64
N LYS A 13 -25.65 29.00 26.52
CA LYS A 13 -24.60 29.40 25.56
C LYS A 13 -23.24 28.80 25.93
N LEU A 14 -22.95 28.67 27.22
CA LEU A 14 -21.72 28.04 27.71
C LEU A 14 -21.69 26.54 27.38
N VAL A 15 -22.80 25.83 27.62
CA VAL A 15 -22.90 24.39 27.33
C VAL A 15 -22.76 24.12 25.82
N LEU A 16 -23.42 24.92 24.97
CA LEU A 16 -23.27 24.82 23.51
C LEU A 16 -21.84 25.09 23.04
N ALA A 17 -21.15 26.06 23.65
CA ALA A 17 -19.75 26.34 23.32
C ALA A 17 -18.83 25.16 23.69
N ILE A 18 -19.05 24.51 24.84
CA ILE A 18 -18.28 23.33 25.26
C ILE A 18 -18.49 22.16 24.29
N ILE A 19 -19.74 21.89 23.89
CA ILE A 19 -20.06 20.83 22.92
C ILE A 19 -19.40 21.12 21.57
N ALA A 20 -19.47 22.37 21.10
CA ALA A 20 -18.83 22.76 19.84
C ALA A 20 -17.30 22.56 19.88
N ILE A 21 -16.64 22.94 20.98
CA ILE A 21 -15.20 22.71 21.17
C ILE A 21 -14.89 21.21 21.21
N ALA A 22 -15.69 20.41 21.91
CA ALA A 22 -15.50 18.97 21.99
C ALA A 22 -15.63 18.29 20.62
N VAL A 23 -16.61 18.69 19.81
CA VAL A 23 -16.77 18.18 18.44
C VAL A 23 -15.60 18.59 17.56
N ILE A 24 -15.17 19.86 17.62
CA ILE A 24 -13.99 20.32 16.86
C ILE A 24 -12.74 19.55 17.27
N ALA A 25 -12.51 19.33 18.58
CA ALA A 25 -11.39 18.54 19.06
C ALA A 25 -11.47 17.10 18.55
N ILE A 26 -12.60 16.42 18.67
CA ILE A 26 -12.75 15.02 18.20
C ILE A 26 -12.55 14.90 16.68
N VAL A 27 -12.97 15.89 15.90
CA VAL A 27 -12.82 15.88 14.43
C VAL A 27 -11.41 16.32 14.00
N ALA A 28 -10.85 17.34 14.62
CA ALA A 28 -9.57 17.93 14.22
C ALA A 28 -8.37 17.20 14.82
N THR A 29 -8.47 16.67 16.04
CA THR A 29 -7.36 16.01 16.75
C THR A 29 -6.86 14.77 16.02
N PRO A 30 -7.69 13.87 15.46
CA PRO A 30 -7.20 12.78 14.62
C PRO A 30 -6.45 13.29 13.39
N VAL A 31 -6.94 14.34 12.72
CA VAL A 31 -6.28 14.90 11.53
C VAL A 31 -4.97 15.62 11.88
N ALA A 32 -4.92 16.31 13.01
CA ALA A 32 -3.73 17.01 13.49
C ALA A 32 -2.66 16.06 14.05
N LEU A 33 -3.07 14.97 14.73
CA LEU A 33 -2.16 13.93 15.23
C LEU A 33 -1.73 12.97 14.12
N ALA A 34 -2.61 12.64 13.17
CA ALA A 34 -2.26 11.83 12.00
C ALA A 34 -1.48 12.63 10.93
N GLY A 35 -1.67 13.95 10.91
CA GLY A 35 -1.03 14.90 10.00
C GLY A 35 0.32 15.43 10.48
N SER A 36 1.01 14.77 11.41
CA SER A 36 2.32 15.22 11.91
C SER A 36 3.51 14.36 11.48
N TYR A 37 3.30 13.15 10.93
CA TYR A 37 4.39 12.27 10.51
C TYR A 37 4.34 11.94 9.02
N ARG A 38 5.31 12.49 8.28
CA ARG A 38 5.64 12.06 6.92
C ARG A 38 6.66 10.94 7.03
N VAL A 39 6.40 9.84 6.34
CA VAL A 39 7.32 8.72 6.25
C VAL A 39 7.78 8.54 4.82
N PRO A 40 9.07 8.22 4.57
CA PRO A 40 9.49 7.79 3.26
C PRO A 40 8.82 6.44 2.95
N LEU A 41 8.38 6.31 1.72
CA LEU A 41 7.66 5.18 1.18
C LEU A 41 8.36 4.76 -0.10
N GLU A 42 8.62 3.48 -0.19
CA GLU A 42 9.11 2.90 -1.43
C GLU A 42 7.93 2.38 -2.25
N ILE A 43 7.81 2.87 -3.49
CA ILE A 43 6.82 2.43 -4.45
C ILE A 43 7.54 1.69 -5.55
N MET A 44 7.18 0.43 -5.75
CA MET A 44 7.71 -0.37 -6.84
C MET A 44 6.60 -0.81 -7.77
N SER A 45 6.88 -0.86 -9.07
CA SER A 45 5.92 -1.35 -10.05
C SER A 45 6.56 -2.18 -11.14
N PHE A 46 5.85 -3.20 -11.59
CA PHE A 46 6.22 -3.99 -12.75
C PHE A 46 4.97 -4.41 -13.52
N ASN A 47 5.16 -4.71 -14.80
CA ASN A 47 4.09 -5.15 -15.69
C ASN A 47 4.28 -6.62 -16.06
N ASP A 48 3.19 -7.35 -16.14
CA ASP A 48 3.15 -8.70 -16.68
C ASP A 48 2.13 -8.79 -17.83
N THR A 49 2.28 -9.82 -18.66
CA THR A 49 1.27 -10.23 -19.62
C THR A 49 1.19 -11.74 -19.61
N THR A 50 0.01 -12.25 -19.27
CA THR A 50 -0.28 -13.69 -19.19
C THR A 50 -0.91 -14.19 -20.48
N GLY A 51 -0.75 -15.48 -20.80
CA GLY A 51 -1.30 -16.13 -21.99
C GLY A 51 -0.66 -15.73 -23.31
N THR A 52 0.60 -15.29 -23.25
CA THR A 52 1.47 -15.14 -24.42
C THR A 52 2.57 -16.18 -24.36
N THR A 53 2.93 -16.76 -25.52
CA THR A 53 4.03 -17.74 -25.64
C THR A 53 5.42 -17.14 -25.42
N THR A 54 5.53 -15.81 -25.40
CA THR A 54 6.75 -15.09 -25.12
C THR A 54 6.87 -14.78 -23.63
N THR A 55 7.94 -15.24 -23.00
CA THR A 55 8.35 -14.74 -21.69
C THR A 55 8.78 -13.29 -21.81
N SER A 56 7.95 -12.36 -21.33
CA SER A 56 8.33 -10.96 -21.20
C SER A 56 9.38 -10.81 -20.10
N ASN A 57 10.46 -10.09 -20.39
CA ASN A 57 11.41 -9.65 -19.36
C ASN A 57 10.66 -8.70 -18.43
N ILE A 58 10.37 -9.15 -17.21
CA ILE A 58 9.73 -8.33 -16.20
C ILE A 58 10.81 -7.50 -15.50
N THR A 59 10.62 -6.19 -15.46
CA THR A 59 11.54 -5.26 -14.79
C THR A 59 10.79 -4.52 -13.70
N LEU A 60 11.38 -4.49 -12.51
CA LEU A 60 10.87 -3.74 -11.37
C LEU A 60 11.37 -2.30 -11.45
N THR A 61 10.44 -1.35 -11.45
CA THR A 61 10.73 0.09 -11.36
C THR A 61 10.50 0.53 -9.93
N SER A 62 11.41 1.34 -9.38
CA SER A 62 11.43 1.74 -7.96
C SER A 62 11.43 3.26 -7.84
N GLN A 63 10.71 3.78 -6.84
CA GLN A 63 10.66 5.19 -6.53
C GLN A 63 10.38 5.43 -5.03
N VAL A 64 11.27 6.18 -4.39
CA VAL A 64 11.05 6.68 -3.02
C VAL A 64 10.23 7.97 -3.06
N VAL A 65 9.14 8.02 -2.29
CA VAL A 65 8.30 9.22 -2.09
C VAL A 65 8.11 9.48 -0.60
N THR A 66 7.67 10.69 -0.23
CA THR A 66 7.24 10.98 1.15
C THR A 66 5.74 11.12 1.21
N ALA A 67 5.10 10.42 2.16
CA ALA A 67 3.65 10.42 2.30
C ALA A 67 3.24 10.43 3.77
N TRP A 68 2.01 10.87 4.05
CA TRP A 68 1.46 10.85 5.40
C TRP A 68 1.10 9.43 5.82
N GLU A 69 1.48 9.05 7.04
CA GLU A 69 1.38 7.68 7.54
C GLU A 69 -0.06 7.11 7.52
N TYR A 70 -1.07 7.93 7.81
CA TYR A 70 -2.48 7.50 7.83
C TYR A 70 -3.03 7.06 6.47
N TYR A 71 -2.37 7.41 5.36
CA TYR A 71 -2.79 6.91 4.05
C TYR A 71 -2.62 5.40 3.93
N PHE A 72 -1.85 4.75 4.80
CA PHE A 72 -1.40 3.36 4.62
C PHE A 72 -2.02 2.39 5.64
N SER A 73 -2.39 2.85 6.84
CA SER A 73 -2.97 2.01 7.90
C SER A 73 -4.39 1.51 7.60
N ILE A 74 -5.06 2.03 6.57
CA ILE A 74 -6.49 1.80 6.29
C ILE A 74 -6.79 1.16 4.93
N ARG A 75 -5.78 0.75 4.14
CA ARG A 75 -6.02 0.26 2.77
C ARG A 75 -6.32 -1.24 2.72
N THR A 76 -7.49 -1.58 2.21
CA THR A 76 -7.78 -2.90 1.62
C THR A 76 -6.73 -3.23 0.56
N GLN A 77 -6.08 -4.40 0.68
CA GLN A 77 -4.94 -4.92 -0.09
C GLN A 77 -3.52 -4.61 0.44
N GLY A 78 -3.37 -3.80 1.50
CA GLY A 78 -2.22 -3.78 2.44
C GLY A 78 -0.84 -3.36 1.92
N MET A 79 -0.36 -3.91 0.80
CA MET A 79 0.99 -3.74 0.27
C MET A 79 1.04 -3.86 -1.25
N VAL A 80 0.24 -4.75 -1.85
CA VAL A 80 0.22 -4.96 -3.30
C VAL A 80 -1.10 -4.46 -3.86
N ARG A 81 -1.01 -3.65 -4.90
CA ARG A 81 -2.14 -3.24 -5.74
C ARG A 81 -1.93 -3.76 -7.13
N THR A 82 -2.99 -4.26 -7.75
CA THR A 82 -2.96 -4.68 -9.16
C THR A 82 -3.97 -3.87 -9.95
N SER A 83 -3.56 -3.39 -11.12
CA SER A 83 -4.44 -2.74 -12.08
C SER A 83 -4.40 -3.49 -13.41
N ASP A 84 -5.57 -3.86 -13.89
CA ASP A 84 -5.75 -4.55 -15.16
C ASP A 84 -5.80 -3.53 -16.30
N SER A 85 -4.99 -3.72 -17.35
CA SER A 85 -5.03 -2.88 -18.56
C SER A 85 -5.80 -3.56 -19.69
N SER A 86 -5.64 -4.88 -19.83
CA SER A 86 -6.38 -5.70 -20.80
C SER A 86 -6.50 -7.12 -20.27
N VAL A 87 -7.55 -7.41 -19.47
CA VAL A 87 -7.79 -8.74 -18.90
C VAL A 87 -9.13 -9.29 -19.38
N SER A 88 -9.14 -10.55 -19.80
CA SER A 88 -10.34 -11.25 -20.26
C SER A 88 -10.34 -12.71 -19.81
N SER A 89 -11.48 -13.18 -19.32
CA SER A 89 -11.69 -14.60 -18.99
C SER A 89 -12.05 -15.46 -20.21
N ASN A 90 -12.31 -14.85 -21.37
CA ASN A 90 -12.77 -15.56 -22.56
C ASN A 90 -11.67 -16.39 -23.25
N GLY A 91 -10.41 -16.27 -22.83
CA GLY A 91 -9.29 -17.10 -23.31
C GLY A 91 -8.79 -18.13 -22.30
N GLY A 92 -9.24 -18.06 -21.05
CA GLY A 92 -8.75 -18.86 -19.95
C GLY A 92 -8.61 -18.05 -18.66
N THR A 93 -7.99 -18.67 -17.65
CA THR A 93 -7.77 -18.09 -16.33
C THR A 93 -6.30 -18.08 -15.97
N THR A 94 -5.91 -17.14 -15.12
CA THR A 94 -4.58 -17.08 -14.51
C THR A 94 -4.67 -17.07 -13.00
N ASN A 95 -3.67 -17.65 -12.36
CA ASN A 95 -3.40 -17.50 -10.94
C ASN A 95 -1.97 -17.01 -10.76
N ILE A 96 -1.84 -15.78 -10.28
CA ILE A 96 -0.57 -15.12 -10.01
C ILE A 96 -0.31 -15.17 -8.52
N THR A 97 0.91 -15.56 -8.16
CA THR A 97 1.43 -15.53 -6.81
C THR A 97 2.60 -14.57 -6.73
N LEU A 98 2.54 -13.66 -5.76
CA LEU A 98 3.62 -12.74 -5.41
C LEU A 98 4.07 -13.06 -3.99
N THR A 99 5.34 -13.43 -3.84
CA THR A 99 5.96 -13.66 -2.52
C THR A 99 7.07 -12.64 -2.32
N MET A 100 7.07 -11.95 -1.18
CA MET A 100 7.96 -10.82 -0.95
C MET A 100 8.78 -11.03 0.31
N THR A 101 10.09 -10.82 0.20
CA THR A 101 10.99 -10.81 1.35
C THR A 101 11.80 -9.52 1.36
N LEU A 102 11.86 -8.88 2.52
CA LEU A 102 12.57 -7.62 2.73
C LEU A 102 13.79 -7.84 3.62
N THR A 103 14.98 -7.51 3.13
CA THR A 103 16.20 -7.44 3.93
C THR A 103 16.45 -6.00 4.36
N ASN A 104 16.58 -5.78 5.66
CA ASN A 104 16.80 -4.46 6.26
C ASN A 104 18.30 -4.09 6.35
N PRO A 105 18.66 -2.86 6.76
CA PRO A 105 20.06 -2.44 6.90
C PRO A 105 20.89 -3.25 7.90
N SER A 106 20.23 -3.94 8.84
CA SER A 106 20.87 -4.84 9.81
C SER A 106 21.02 -6.27 9.28
N ASN A 107 20.78 -6.49 7.98
CA ASN A 107 20.78 -7.81 7.30
C ASN A 107 19.76 -8.81 7.87
N GLN A 108 18.74 -8.34 8.59
CA GLN A 108 17.61 -9.17 8.95
C GLN A 108 16.66 -9.27 7.77
N THR A 109 16.24 -10.48 7.43
CA THR A 109 15.24 -10.73 6.39
C THR A 109 13.88 -10.98 7.02
N ILE A 110 12.86 -10.32 6.50
CA ILE A 110 11.48 -10.35 6.98
C ILE A 110 10.61 -10.83 5.82
N ASP A 111 9.78 -11.84 6.07
CA ASP A 111 8.75 -12.27 5.13
C ASP A 111 7.59 -11.26 5.17
N LEU A 112 7.31 -10.64 4.03
CA LEU A 112 6.22 -9.68 3.85
C LEU A 112 4.91 -10.36 3.44
N GLY A 113 4.95 -11.68 3.29
CA GLY A 113 3.81 -12.54 3.00
C GLY A 113 3.61 -12.80 1.52
N ARG A 114 2.48 -13.44 1.24
CA ARG A 114 2.08 -13.91 -0.08
C ARG A 114 0.77 -13.26 -0.53
N THR A 115 0.76 -12.72 -1.74
CA THR A 115 -0.44 -12.22 -2.40
C THR A 115 -0.81 -13.15 -3.56
N ASN A 116 -2.05 -13.64 -3.58
CA ASN A 116 -2.60 -14.42 -4.68
C ASN A 116 -3.60 -13.57 -5.46
N ILE A 117 -3.49 -13.58 -6.78
CA ILE A 117 -4.34 -12.83 -7.69
C ILE A 117 -4.86 -13.82 -8.74
N SER A 118 -6.16 -14.12 -8.67
CA SER A 118 -6.84 -14.95 -9.66
C SER A 118 -7.67 -14.10 -10.61
N GLY A 119 -7.71 -14.44 -11.89
CA GLY A 119 -8.54 -13.73 -12.86
C GLY A 119 -8.46 -14.30 -14.27
N GLY A 120 -8.86 -13.50 -15.26
CA GLY A 120 -8.70 -13.84 -16.68
C GLY A 120 -7.26 -13.76 -17.15
N ILE A 121 -7.00 -14.04 -18.42
CA ILE A 121 -5.69 -13.88 -19.03
C ILE A 121 -5.53 -12.42 -19.51
N GLY A 122 -4.31 -11.89 -19.51
CA GLY A 122 -4.03 -10.56 -20.05
C GLY A 122 -2.92 -9.79 -19.35
N SER A 123 -2.91 -8.48 -19.58
CA SER A 123 -1.86 -7.56 -19.11
C SER A 123 -2.27 -6.82 -17.83
N ARG A 124 -1.33 -6.71 -16.89
CA ARG A 124 -1.53 -6.00 -15.62
C ARG A 124 -0.30 -5.22 -15.22
N THR A 125 -0.52 -4.28 -14.31
CA THR A 125 0.52 -3.59 -13.56
C THR A 125 0.34 -3.91 -12.09
N HIS A 126 1.38 -4.43 -11.48
CA HIS A 126 1.46 -4.64 -10.04
C HIS A 126 2.25 -3.50 -9.42
N THR A 127 1.70 -2.88 -8.37
CA THR A 127 2.33 -1.81 -7.60
C THR A 127 2.45 -2.24 -6.15
N ILE A 128 3.66 -2.18 -5.62
CA ILE A 128 4.02 -2.56 -4.26
C ILE A 128 4.32 -1.28 -3.49
N TYR A 129 3.72 -1.15 -2.32
CA TYR A 129 3.89 -0.03 -1.40
C TYR A 129 4.56 -0.54 -0.13
N LEU A 130 5.84 -0.20 0.06
CA LEU A 130 6.61 -0.55 1.24
C LEU A 130 6.79 0.67 2.12
N SER A 131 6.13 0.66 3.27
CA SER A 131 6.40 1.60 4.35
C SER A 131 7.42 1.01 5.32
N VAL A 132 7.89 1.87 6.20
CA VAL A 132 9.02 1.64 7.11
C VAL A 132 8.61 0.74 8.28
N ASP A 133 7.31 0.57 8.49
CA ASP A 133 6.76 -0.19 9.60
C ASP A 133 6.57 -1.68 9.28
N GLN A 134 7.18 -2.17 8.20
CA GLN A 134 7.23 -3.59 7.83
C GLN A 134 8.18 -4.40 8.75
N GLY A 135 8.29 -4.02 10.03
CA GLY A 135 8.97 -4.77 11.09
C GLY A 135 10.25 -4.14 11.67
N VAL A 136 10.97 -3.26 10.96
CA VAL A 136 12.14 -2.54 11.51
C VAL A 136 12.32 -1.15 10.89
N ARG A 137 12.19 -0.11 11.73
CA ARG A 137 12.46 1.30 11.38
C ARG A 137 13.94 1.63 11.53
N ALA A 138 14.70 1.57 10.43
CA ALA A 138 16.13 1.88 10.41
C ALA A 138 16.52 2.66 9.16
N ASN A 139 17.29 3.74 9.31
CA ASN A 139 17.88 4.43 8.17
C ASN A 139 18.89 3.50 7.48
N GLY A 140 18.89 3.45 6.14
CA GLY A 140 19.88 2.70 5.38
C GLY A 140 19.33 2.04 4.13
N SER A 141 20.11 1.10 3.60
CA SER A 141 19.79 0.34 2.40
C SER A 141 18.92 -0.86 2.73
N TYR A 142 17.85 -1.00 1.99
CA TYR A 142 16.93 -2.13 2.02
C TYR A 142 17.00 -2.89 0.69
N ARG A 143 16.77 -4.20 0.73
CA ARG A 143 16.61 -5.05 -0.45
C ARG A 143 15.26 -5.73 -0.43
N LEU A 144 14.47 -5.57 -1.49
CA LEU A 144 13.27 -6.35 -1.75
C LEU A 144 13.60 -7.46 -2.75
N ASP A 145 13.31 -8.70 -2.36
CA ASP A 145 13.24 -9.83 -3.27
C ASP A 145 11.76 -10.21 -3.47
N LEU A 146 11.32 -10.19 -4.72
CA LEU A 146 9.95 -10.50 -5.11
C LEU A 146 9.96 -11.70 -6.04
N VAL A 147 9.33 -12.79 -5.62
CA VAL A 147 9.09 -13.96 -6.48
C VAL A 147 7.72 -13.80 -7.12
N PHE A 148 7.73 -13.64 -8.45
CA PHE A 148 6.54 -13.64 -9.29
C PHE A 148 6.36 -15.03 -9.88
N THR A 149 5.18 -15.62 -9.69
CA THR A 149 4.81 -16.89 -10.31
C THR A 149 3.44 -16.74 -10.96
N ALA A 150 3.32 -17.09 -12.24
CA ALA A 150 2.06 -17.10 -12.97
C ALA A 150 1.75 -18.51 -13.48
N ASN A 151 0.55 -18.98 -13.19
CA ASN A 151 0.00 -20.24 -13.71
C ASN A 151 -1.21 -19.91 -14.58
N VAL A 152 -1.16 -20.31 -15.85
CA VAL A 152 -2.19 -20.02 -16.84
C VAL A 152 -2.87 -21.32 -17.27
N VAL A 153 -4.21 -21.29 -17.28
CA VAL A 153 -5.06 -22.37 -17.76
C VAL A 153 -5.90 -21.85 -18.91
N LEU A 154 -5.66 -22.37 -20.11
CA LEU A 154 -6.40 -21.99 -21.32
C LEU A 154 -7.77 -22.64 -21.35
N LEU A 155 -8.68 -22.03 -22.11
CA LEU A 155 -10.00 -22.60 -22.40
C LEU A 155 -9.85 -23.98 -23.07
N GLY A 156 -10.46 -25.00 -22.47
CA GLY A 156 -10.26 -26.41 -22.85
C GLY A 156 -9.38 -27.20 -21.87
N GLY A 157 -8.89 -26.58 -20.80
CA GLY A 157 -8.18 -27.26 -19.71
C GLY A 157 -6.69 -27.51 -19.96
N VAL A 158 -6.15 -26.96 -21.05
CA VAL A 158 -4.71 -27.00 -21.33
C VAL A 158 -4.01 -26.02 -20.39
N VAL A 159 -3.14 -26.55 -19.52
CA VAL A 159 -2.34 -25.75 -18.60
C VAL A 159 -1.07 -25.32 -19.33
N GLU A 160 -0.83 -24.02 -19.45
CA GLU A 160 0.47 -23.52 -19.89
C GLU A 160 1.49 -23.71 -18.76
N THR A 161 2.75 -23.95 -19.13
CA THR A 161 3.84 -24.12 -18.17
C THR A 161 3.94 -22.93 -17.24
N THR A 162 3.97 -23.19 -15.92
CA THR A 162 4.16 -22.17 -14.90
C THR A 162 5.40 -21.31 -15.21
N PHE A 163 5.21 -20.00 -15.27
CA PHE A 163 6.30 -19.04 -15.35
C PHE A 163 6.65 -18.57 -13.94
N SER A 164 7.94 -18.54 -13.61
CA SER A 164 8.42 -17.99 -12.34
C SER A 164 9.69 -17.19 -12.54
N THR A 165 9.76 -16.00 -11.94
CA THR A 165 10.96 -15.15 -11.95
C THR A 165 11.12 -14.44 -10.61
N THR A 166 12.36 -14.08 -10.29
CA THR A 166 12.68 -13.28 -9.10
C THR A 166 13.12 -11.90 -9.53
N LEU A 167 12.47 -10.89 -8.95
CA LEU A 167 12.75 -9.49 -9.16
C LEU A 167 13.45 -8.94 -7.92
N HIS A 168 14.52 -8.20 -8.13
CA HIS A 168 15.32 -7.60 -7.06
C HIS A 168 15.25 -6.09 -7.15
N SER A 169 15.10 -5.43 -6.00
CA SER A 169 15.25 -3.98 -5.91
C SER A 169 16.03 -3.61 -4.65
N ASN A 170 16.95 -2.67 -4.79
CA ASN A 170 17.67 -2.07 -3.69
C ASN A 170 17.26 -0.59 -3.60
N PHE A 171 16.89 -0.14 -2.42
CA PHE A 171 16.46 1.22 -2.19
C PHE A 171 16.96 1.71 -0.83
N THR A 172 17.14 3.03 -0.70
CA THR A 172 17.63 3.64 0.53
C THR A 172 16.53 4.49 1.15
N LEU A 173 16.22 4.23 2.41
CA LEU A 173 15.32 5.07 3.19
C LEU A 173 16.12 5.88 4.22
N SER A 174 15.80 7.17 4.31
CA SER A 174 16.41 8.10 5.27
C SER A 174 15.37 9.11 5.77
N GLY A 175 15.66 9.73 6.93
CA GLY A 175 14.85 10.83 7.46
C GLY A 175 13.73 10.40 8.42
N PHE A 176 13.94 9.31 9.16
CA PHE A 176 13.10 8.90 10.28
C PHE A 176 13.24 9.75 11.52
#